data_AF-A0A3A5JL73-F1
#
_entry.id   AF-A0A3A5JL73-F1
#
_cell.length_a   1.000
_cell.length_b   1.000
_cell.length_c   1.000
_cell.angle_alpha   90.00
_cell.angle_beta   90.00
_cell.angle_gamma   90.00
#
_symmetry.space_group_name_H-M   'P 1'
#
loop_
_entity.id
_entity.type
_entity.pdbx_description
1 polymer ?
#
loop_
_entity_poly.entity_id
_entity_poly.type
_entity_poly.pdbx_seq_one_letter_code
_entity_poly.pdbx_strand_id
1 'polypeptide(L)'
;SDMRGDPASALLEVLDPEQNVAFSDHYLEVDYDLSDVMFVATSNSMNIPAPLLDRMEVIRLSGYTEDEKLNIAKRHLLPKQIERNALKKGELTVDDSAIIGIIRYYTREAGVRGLEREISKLCRKAVKQLLLDKSLKHIEINGDNLHDYLGVQRFD
;
A
#
# COMPACT_ATOMS: atom_id res chain seq x y z
N SER A 1 -28.34 -23.93 -12.22
CA SER A 1 -26.99 -24.18 -11.69
C SER A 1 -27.10 -24.10 -10.19
N ASP A 2 -26.74 -25.18 -9.50
CA ASP A 2 -27.07 -25.45 -8.10
C ASP A 2 -26.61 -24.32 -7.15
N MET A 3 -27.56 -23.65 -6.48
CA MET A 3 -27.39 -22.46 -5.64
C MET A 3 -26.97 -22.79 -4.20
N ARG A 4 -26.11 -23.81 -4.02
CA ARG A 4 -25.52 -24.15 -2.72
C ARG A 4 -24.06 -23.70 -2.74
N GLY A 5 -23.83 -22.42 -2.42
CA GLY A 5 -22.48 -21.88 -2.25
C GLY A 5 -22.11 -20.71 -3.16
N ASP A 6 -23.06 -19.85 -3.56
CA ASP A 6 -22.68 -18.55 -4.10
C ASP A 6 -22.14 -17.66 -2.97
N PRO A 7 -20.83 -17.35 -2.94
CA PRO A 7 -20.25 -16.52 -1.89
C PRO A 7 -20.85 -15.12 -1.83
N ALA A 8 -21.43 -14.61 -2.94
CA ALA A 8 -22.12 -13.34 -2.92
C ALA A 8 -23.39 -13.39 -2.07
N SER A 9 -24.13 -14.50 -2.10
CA SER A 9 -25.35 -14.69 -1.30
C SER A 9 -25.06 -14.76 0.19
N ALA A 10 -23.99 -15.45 0.59
CA ALA A 10 -23.55 -15.48 1.99
C ALA A 10 -23.16 -14.08 2.51
N LEU A 11 -22.51 -13.27 1.67
CA LEU A 11 -22.18 -11.89 2.01
C LEU A 11 -23.41 -10.98 2.07
N LEU A 12 -24.45 -11.25 1.28
CA LEU A 12 -25.71 -10.49 1.36
C LEU A 12 -26.40 -10.67 2.70
N GLU A 13 -26.41 -11.89 3.23
CA GLU A 13 -26.99 -12.19 4.54
C GLU A 13 -26.24 -11.46 5.68
N VAL A 14 -24.90 -11.45 5.61
CA VAL A 14 -24.05 -10.78 6.60
C VAL A 14 -24.14 -9.25 6.54
N LEU A 15 -24.25 -8.69 5.33
CA LEU A 15 -24.26 -7.24 5.12
C LEU A 15 -25.66 -6.62 5.19
N ASP A 16 -26.71 -7.43 5.34
CA ASP A 16 -28.07 -6.96 5.51
C ASP A 16 -28.36 -6.62 6.98
N PRO A 17 -28.59 -5.35 7.34
CA PRO A 17 -28.93 -4.98 8.73
C PRO A 17 -30.19 -5.67 9.24
N GLU A 18 -31.07 -6.14 8.36
CA GLU A 18 -32.28 -6.87 8.74
C GLU A 18 -32.02 -8.35 9.07
N GLN A 19 -30.90 -8.92 8.59
CA GLN A 19 -30.58 -10.35 8.75
C GLN A 19 -29.35 -10.58 9.65
N ASN A 20 -28.46 -9.59 9.80
CA ASN A 20 -27.19 -9.75 10.50
C ASN A 20 -27.30 -9.92 12.03
N VAL A 21 -28.49 -9.76 12.62
CA VAL A 21 -28.75 -9.98 14.07
C VAL A 21 -28.72 -11.46 14.44
N ALA A 22 -29.01 -12.35 13.49
CA ALA A 22 -29.08 -13.79 13.70
C ALA A 22 -28.44 -14.52 12.51
N PHE A 23 -27.15 -14.25 12.26
CA PHE A 23 -26.39 -14.93 11.23
C PHE A 23 -26.05 -16.36 11.67
N SER A 24 -26.34 -17.35 10.84
CA SER A 24 -26.08 -18.76 11.14
C SER A 24 -25.10 -19.36 10.13
N ASP A 25 -23.91 -19.72 10.60
CA ASP A 25 -22.95 -20.46 9.80
C ASP A 25 -23.22 -21.97 9.88
N HIS A 26 -23.07 -22.67 8.76
CA HIS A 26 -23.37 -24.11 8.64
C HIS A 26 -22.42 -25.02 9.45
N TYR A 27 -21.29 -24.51 9.95
CA TYR A 27 -20.39 -25.28 10.79
C TYR A 27 -20.80 -25.25 12.26
N LEU A 28 -21.17 -24.06 12.76
CA LEU A 28 -21.52 -23.86 14.16
C LEU A 28 -23.01 -24.10 14.44
N GLU A 29 -23.88 -23.89 13.45
CA GLU A 29 -25.35 -24.02 13.57
C GLU A 29 -25.93 -23.25 14.78
N VAL A 30 -25.29 -22.14 15.14
CA VAL A 30 -25.71 -21.23 16.22
C VAL A 30 -25.84 -19.83 15.65
N ASP A 31 -26.93 -19.16 15.99
CA ASP A 31 -27.19 -17.78 15.59
C ASP A 31 -26.20 -16.83 16.28
N TYR A 32 -25.56 -15.98 15.48
CA TYR A 32 -24.57 -15.00 15.93
C TYR A 32 -24.99 -13.59 15.53
N ASP A 33 -24.89 -12.64 16.46
CA ASP A 33 -25.24 -11.25 16.22
C ASP A 33 -24.04 -10.47 15.67
N LEU A 34 -24.20 -9.91 14.47
CA LEU A 34 -23.23 -9.08 13.75
C LEU A 34 -23.73 -7.63 13.57
N SER A 35 -24.77 -7.22 14.29
CA SER A 35 -25.39 -5.90 14.16
C SER A 35 -24.47 -4.75 14.58
N ASP A 36 -23.60 -4.98 15.58
CA ASP A 36 -22.59 -4.02 16.07
C ASP A 36 -21.20 -4.23 15.45
N VAL A 37 -21.17 -4.61 14.17
CA VAL A 37 -19.92 -4.82 13.41
C VAL A 37 -19.81 -3.81 12.27
N MET A 38 -18.72 -3.03 12.27
CA MET A 38 -18.41 -2.14 11.16
C MET A 38 -17.70 -2.92 10.03
N PHE A 39 -18.40 -3.13 8.93
CA PHE A 39 -17.84 -3.76 7.74
C PHE A 39 -17.12 -2.75 6.85
N VAL A 40 -15.89 -3.07 6.44
CA VAL A 40 -15.11 -2.30 5.47
C VAL A 40 -14.62 -3.24 4.37
N ALA A 41 -15.07 -3.00 3.15
CA ALA A 41 -14.65 -3.76 1.97
C ALA A 41 -13.79 -2.89 1.04
N THR A 42 -12.85 -3.52 0.32
CA THR A 42 -12.03 -2.84 -0.70
C THR A 42 -12.14 -3.57 -2.03
N SER A 43 -12.26 -2.83 -3.13
CA SER A 43 -12.22 -3.38 -4.49
C SER A 43 -11.42 -2.48 -5.41
N ASN A 44 -10.71 -3.07 -6.38
CA ASN A 44 -10.00 -2.33 -7.43
C ASN A 44 -10.90 -2.02 -8.65
N SER A 45 -12.12 -2.53 -8.67
CA SER A 45 -13.07 -2.35 -9.77
C SER A 45 -14.51 -2.27 -9.29
N MET A 46 -15.40 -1.72 -10.13
CA MET A 46 -16.84 -1.70 -9.86
C MET A 46 -17.55 -2.97 -10.37
N ASN A 47 -16.81 -4.03 -10.73
CA ASN A 47 -17.38 -5.30 -11.14
C ASN A 47 -17.85 -6.11 -9.91
N ILE A 48 -18.72 -5.49 -9.11
CA ILE A 48 -19.32 -6.04 -7.89
C ILE A 48 -20.78 -6.36 -8.22
N PRO A 49 -21.33 -7.50 -7.77
CA PRO A 49 -22.74 -7.81 -7.93
C PRO A 49 -23.63 -6.66 -7.44
N ALA A 50 -24.61 -6.25 -8.26
CA ALA A 50 -25.50 -5.12 -7.94
C ALA A 50 -26.17 -5.24 -6.56
N PRO A 51 -26.65 -6.43 -6.10
CA PRO A 51 -27.23 -6.57 -4.77
C PRO A 51 -26.29 -6.20 -3.61
N LEU A 52 -24.98 -6.43 -3.77
CA LEU A 52 -23.98 -6.04 -2.78
C LEU A 52 -23.68 -4.54 -2.86
N LEU A 53 -23.63 -4.00 -4.08
CA LEU A 53 -23.36 -2.59 -4.31
C LEU A 53 -24.44 -1.67 -3.72
N ASP A 54 -25.71 -2.07 -3.83
CA ASP A 54 -26.85 -1.31 -3.30
C ASP A 54 -26.84 -1.21 -1.76
N ARG A 55 -26.09 -2.09 -1.08
CA ARG A 55 -25.94 -2.14 0.38
C ARG A 55 -24.64 -1.50 0.87
N MET A 56 -23.86 -0.88 -0.01
CA MET A 56 -22.54 -0.32 0.30
C MET A 56 -22.49 1.18 -0.03
N GLU A 57 -21.89 1.97 0.86
CA GLU A 57 -21.45 3.32 0.51
C GLU A 57 -20.13 3.26 -0.26
N VAL A 58 -20.14 3.74 -1.51
CA VAL A 58 -18.96 3.68 -2.39
C VAL A 58 -18.13 4.95 -2.25
N ILE A 59 -16.98 4.83 -1.58
CA ILE A 59 -15.96 5.88 -1.53
C ILE A 59 -14.91 5.62 -2.61
N ARG A 60 -14.82 6.53 -3.60
CA ARG A 60 -13.83 6.43 -4.67
C ARG A 60 -12.52 7.08 -4.25
N LEU A 61 -11.46 6.28 -4.17
CA LEU A 61 -10.10 6.76 -3.94
C LEU A 61 -9.37 6.88 -5.28
N SER A 62 -9.09 8.11 -5.69
CA SER A 62 -8.29 8.37 -6.89
C SER A 62 -6.80 8.08 -6.64
N GLY A 63 -6.06 7.97 -7.74
CA GLY A 63 -4.59 7.94 -7.69
C GLY A 63 -4.00 9.27 -7.20
N TYR A 64 -2.69 9.25 -6.98
CA TYR A 64 -1.93 10.42 -6.53
C TYR A 64 -1.20 11.08 -7.71
N THR A 65 -1.19 12.40 -7.70
CA THR A 65 -0.30 13.24 -8.51
C THR A 65 1.16 13.08 -8.07
N GLU A 66 2.10 13.52 -8.91
CA GLU A 66 3.54 13.45 -8.58
C GLU A 66 3.88 14.21 -7.28
N ASP A 67 3.30 15.40 -7.09
CA ASP A 67 3.51 16.22 -5.89
C ASP A 67 2.93 15.55 -4.62
N GLU A 68 1.74 14.95 -4.73
CA GLU A 68 1.17 14.17 -3.63
C GLU A 68 2.06 12.97 -3.28
N LYS A 69 2.56 12.25 -4.29
CA LYS A 69 3.47 11.12 -4.06
C LYS A 69 4.79 11.55 -3.41
N LEU A 70 5.35 12.69 -3.82
CA LEU A 70 6.54 13.27 -3.20
C LEU A 70 6.29 13.56 -1.71
N ASN A 71 5.17 14.22 -1.39
CA ASN A 71 4.80 14.53 -0.01
C ASN A 71 4.53 13.26 0.82
N ILE A 72 3.84 12.27 0.26
CA ILE A 72 3.62 10.96 0.92
C ILE A 72 4.95 10.26 1.18
N ALA A 73 5.86 10.27 0.21
CA ALA A 73 7.17 9.65 0.35
C ALA A 73 7.97 10.30 1.47
N LYS A 74 8.04 11.64 1.51
CA LYS A 74 8.79 12.39 2.53
C LYS A 74 8.22 12.22 3.94
N ARG A 75 6.89 12.33 4.08
CA ARG A 75 6.23 12.36 5.38
C ARG A 75 6.02 10.97 5.98
N HIS A 76 5.85 9.95 5.13
CA HIS A 76 5.43 8.62 5.58
C HIS A 76 6.36 7.50 5.12
N LEU A 77 6.66 7.39 3.82
CA LEU A 77 7.37 6.21 3.31
C LEU A 77 8.84 6.19 3.70
N LEU A 78 9.57 7.29 3.49
CA LEU A 78 11.00 7.38 3.77
C LEU A 78 11.30 7.21 5.27
N PRO A 79 10.62 7.91 6.20
CA PRO A 79 10.83 7.69 7.64
C PRO A 79 10.57 6.24 8.04
N LYS A 80 9.46 5.66 7.56
CA LYS A 80 9.10 4.25 7.80
C LYS A 80 10.16 3.27 7.28
N GLN A 81 10.76 3.55 6.12
CA GLN A 81 11.80 2.68 5.56
C GLN A 81 13.14 2.87 6.25
N ILE A 82 13.51 4.08 6.69
CA ILE A 82 14.71 4.34 7.51
C ILE A 82 14.63 3.51 8.80
N GLU A 83 13.50 3.56 9.50
CA GLU A 83 13.26 2.79 10.72
C GLU A 83 13.31 1.28 10.47
N ARG A 84 12.58 0.78 9.47
CA ARG A 84 12.53 -0.65 9.14
C ARG A 84 13.88 -1.24 8.72
N ASN A 85 14.75 -0.43 8.11
CA ASN A 85 16.09 -0.87 7.70
C ASN A 85 17.16 -0.57 8.77
N ALA A 86 16.76 -0.14 9.97
CA ALA A 86 17.65 0.17 11.10
C ALA A 86 18.75 1.20 10.79
N LEU A 87 18.45 2.15 9.89
CA LEU A 87 19.32 3.30 9.63
C LEU A 87 19.16 4.30 10.77
N LYS A 88 20.28 4.76 11.34
CA LYS A 88 20.24 5.79 12.38
C LYS A 88 19.95 7.15 11.76
N LYS A 89 19.39 8.04 12.58
CA LYS A 89 19.16 9.43 12.19
C LYS A 89 20.49 10.07 11.78
N GLY A 90 20.53 10.63 10.58
CA GLY A 90 21.72 11.28 10.02
C GLY A 90 22.67 10.35 9.26
N GLU A 91 22.39 9.05 9.14
CA GLU A 91 23.19 8.15 8.29
C GLU A 91 22.79 8.22 6.80
N LEU A 92 21.55 8.62 6.52
CA LEU A 92 21.00 8.74 5.16
C LEU A 92 20.20 10.03 5.00
N THR A 93 20.52 10.80 3.96
CA THR A 93 19.70 11.89 3.41
C THR A 93 19.27 11.51 2.00
N VAL A 94 17.99 11.70 1.69
CA VAL A 94 17.44 11.49 0.34
C VAL A 94 16.77 12.79 -0.09
N ASP A 95 17.28 13.37 -1.16
CA ASP A 95 16.77 14.63 -1.70
C ASP A 95 15.44 14.44 -2.44
N ASP A 96 14.69 15.53 -2.53
CA ASP A 96 13.46 15.57 -3.32
C ASP A 96 13.72 15.19 -4.78
N SER A 97 14.88 15.57 -5.33
CA SER A 97 15.30 15.20 -6.69
C SER A 97 15.40 13.68 -6.88
N ALA A 98 15.93 12.95 -5.88
CA ALA A 98 15.97 11.50 -5.91
C ALA A 98 14.56 10.90 -5.86
N ILE A 99 13.69 11.39 -4.97
CA ILE A 99 12.31 10.87 -4.84
C ILE A 99 11.52 11.12 -6.12
N ILE A 100 11.62 12.31 -6.71
CA ILE A 100 11.02 12.65 -8.01
C ILE A 100 11.56 11.71 -9.10
N GLY A 101 12.87 11.47 -9.12
CA GLY A 101 13.49 10.52 -10.03
C GLY A 101 12.91 9.10 -9.90
N ILE A 102 12.68 8.63 -8.67
CA ILE A 102 12.02 7.33 -8.41
C ILE A 102 10.61 7.32 -8.99
N ILE A 103 9.82 8.37 -8.71
CA ILE A 103 8.43 8.47 -9.15
C ILE A 103 8.35 8.41 -10.68
N ARG A 104 9.19 9.17 -11.40
CA ARG A 104 9.16 9.29 -12.86
C ARG A 104 9.74 8.07 -13.57
N TYR A 105 10.93 7.62 -13.17
CA TYR A 105 11.73 6.70 -13.98
C TYR A 105 11.75 5.26 -13.47
N TYR A 106 11.27 5.01 -12.24
CA TYR A 106 11.31 3.68 -11.61
C TYR A 106 9.94 3.15 -11.19
N THR A 107 8.87 3.95 -11.29
CA THR A 107 7.50 3.54 -10.99
C THR A 107 6.51 3.94 -12.09
N ARG A 108 5.47 3.13 -12.32
CA ARG A 108 4.37 3.43 -13.26
C ARG A 108 3.07 2.89 -12.68
N GLU A 109 2.54 3.58 -11.68
CA GLU A 109 1.32 3.18 -10.96
C GLU A 109 0.54 4.43 -10.50
N ALA A 110 -0.74 4.28 -10.19
CA ALA A 110 -1.54 5.36 -9.60
C ALA A 110 -1.27 5.54 -8.09
N GLY A 111 -0.92 4.43 -7.40
CA GLY A 111 -0.61 4.42 -5.97
C GLY A 111 0.87 4.66 -5.67
N VAL A 112 1.31 4.17 -4.50
CA VAL A 112 2.68 4.34 -3.98
C VAL A 112 3.34 3.02 -3.54
N ARG A 113 2.81 1.85 -3.94
CA ARG A 113 3.37 0.54 -3.55
C ARG A 113 4.73 0.29 -4.21
N GLY A 114 4.84 0.56 -5.50
CA GLY A 114 6.10 0.57 -6.24
C GLY A 114 7.07 1.61 -5.68
N LEU A 115 6.58 2.81 -5.35
CA LEU A 115 7.40 3.86 -4.74
C LEU A 115 8.00 3.40 -3.40
N GLU A 116 7.19 2.81 -2.51
CA GLU A 116 7.67 2.25 -1.24
C GLU A 116 8.71 1.14 -1.45
N ARG A 117 8.52 0.27 -2.46
CA ARG A 117 9.48 -0.81 -2.79
C ARG A 117 10.84 -0.26 -3.23
N GLU A 118 10.85 0.76 -4.09
CA GLU A 118 12.11 1.35 -4.57
C GLU A 118 12.82 2.14 -3.45
N ILE A 119 12.09 2.89 -2.61
CA ILE A 119 12.66 3.54 -1.42
C ILE A 119 13.26 2.49 -0.46
N SER A 120 12.56 1.37 -0.25
CA SER A 120 13.06 0.26 0.57
C SER A 120 14.34 -0.35 0.01
N LYS A 121 14.42 -0.52 -1.31
CA LYS A 121 15.62 -1.02 -2.01
C LYS A 121 16.80 -0.05 -1.86
N LEU A 122 16.55 1.25 -2.00
CA LEU A 122 17.52 2.32 -1.80
C LEU A 122 18.06 2.31 -0.37
N CYS A 123 17.19 2.23 0.64
CA CYS A 123 17.61 2.15 2.05
C CYS A 123 18.49 0.90 2.32
N ARG A 124 18.11 -0.28 1.83
CA ARG A 124 18.92 -1.50 1.98
C ARG A 124 20.32 -1.37 1.38
N LYS A 125 20.44 -0.69 0.24
CA LYS A 125 21.74 -0.45 -0.39
C LYS A 125 22.60 0.53 0.40
N ALA A 126 22.01 1.60 0.92
CA ALA A 126 22.70 2.54 1.80
C ALA A 126 23.24 1.83 3.06
N VAL A 127 22.42 0.97 3.70
CA VAL A 127 22.87 0.14 4.84
C VAL A 127 24.06 -0.72 4.46
N LYS A 128 23.96 -1.45 3.33
CA LYS A 128 25.06 -2.30 2.85
C LYS A 128 26.35 -1.49 2.66
N GLN A 129 26.26 -0.29 2.09
CA GLN A 129 27.41 0.56 1.85
C GLN A 129 28.05 1.06 3.15
N LEU A 130 27.26 1.53 4.12
CA LEU A 130 27.75 1.90 5.46
C LEU A 130 28.39 0.72 6.22
N LEU A 131 27.90 -0.49 5.98
CA LEU A 131 28.45 -1.68 6.63
C LEU A 131 29.78 -2.11 6.01
N LEU A 132 29.90 -2.03 4.69
CA LEU A 132 31.11 -2.41 3.95
C LEU A 132 32.23 -1.38 4.07
N ASP A 133 31.88 -0.09 4.05
CA ASP A 133 32.84 1.00 4.18
C ASP A 133 32.61 1.76 5.50
N LYS A 134 33.42 1.42 6.51
CA LYS A 134 33.36 2.04 7.84
C LYS A 134 33.85 3.48 7.88
N SER A 135 34.45 3.99 6.80
CA SER A 135 34.83 5.40 6.71
C SER A 135 33.61 6.30 6.45
N LEU A 136 32.58 5.75 5.81
CA LEU A 136 31.33 6.45 5.54
C LEU A 136 30.47 6.50 6.81
N LYS A 137 30.19 7.72 7.26
CA LYS A 137 29.25 8.00 8.36
C LYS A 137 27.90 8.52 7.87
N HIS A 138 27.85 8.99 6.64
CA HIS A 138 26.69 9.63 6.04
C HIS A 138 26.64 9.29 4.54
N ILE A 139 25.44 9.04 4.03
CA ILE A 139 25.15 8.86 2.61
C ILE A 139 24.10 9.87 2.20
N GLU A 140 24.37 10.59 1.12
CA GLU A 140 23.43 11.52 0.49
C GLU A 140 23.05 10.97 -0.89
N ILE A 141 21.74 10.88 -1.15
CA ILE A 141 21.21 10.36 -2.41
C ILE A 141 20.36 11.44 -3.07
N ASN A 142 20.77 11.82 -4.28
CA ASN A 142 20.14 12.84 -5.10
C ASN A 142 19.79 12.27 -6.49
N GLY A 143 19.22 13.10 -7.35
CA GLY A 143 18.82 12.68 -8.71
C GLY A 143 19.97 12.15 -9.56
N ASP A 144 21.18 12.65 -9.36
CA ASP A 144 22.35 12.32 -10.19
C ASP A 144 22.91 10.94 -9.85
N ASN A 145 23.03 10.62 -8.56
CA ASN A 145 23.57 9.34 -8.08
C ASN A 145 22.52 8.23 -7.88
N LEU A 146 21.24 8.52 -8.16
CA LEU A 146 20.14 7.57 -7.98
C LEU A 146 20.35 6.24 -8.73
N HIS A 147 20.97 6.31 -9.91
CA HIS A 147 21.21 5.15 -10.77
C HIS A 147 22.18 4.12 -10.15
N ASP A 148 23.11 4.54 -9.30
CA ASP A 148 24.00 3.64 -8.57
C ASP A 148 23.21 2.72 -7.61
N TYR A 149 22.12 3.25 -7.06
CA TYR A 149 21.24 2.53 -6.16
C TYR A 149 20.19 1.71 -6.91
N LEU A 150 19.48 2.30 -7.86
CA LEU A 150 18.32 1.64 -8.47
C LEU A 150 18.59 0.93 -9.79
N GLY A 151 19.74 1.19 -10.41
CA GLY A 151 20.14 0.72 -11.73
C GLY A 151 19.69 1.69 -12.83
N VAL A 152 19.72 1.21 -14.07
CA VAL A 152 19.23 1.97 -15.24
C VAL A 152 17.76 2.36 -15.08
N GLN A 153 17.39 3.51 -15.65
CA GLN A 153 16.00 3.98 -15.70
C GLN A 153 15.13 2.94 -16.40
N ARG A 154 13.92 2.70 -15.86
CA ARG A 154 12.99 1.68 -16.40
C ARG A 154 11.95 2.27 -17.34
N PHE A 155 11.68 3.55 -17.17
CA PHE A 155 10.67 4.30 -17.91
C PHE A 155 11.31 5.60 -18.39
N ASP A 156 10.81 6.09 -19.53
CA ASP A 156 11.16 7.38 -20.13
C ASP A 156 10.18 8.48 -19.68
#